data_AF-A0A2Z7B220-F1
#
_entry.id   AF-A0A2Z7B220-F1
#
_cell.length_a   1.000
_cell.length_b   1.000
_cell.length_c   1.000
_cell.angle_alpha   90.00
_cell.angle_beta   90.00
_cell.angle_gamma   90.00
#
_symmetry.space_group_name_H-M   'P 1'
#
loop_
_entity.id
_entity.type
_entity.pdbx_description
1 polymer ?
#
loop_
_entity_poly.entity_id
_entity_poly.type
_entity_poly.pdbx_seq_one_letter_code
_entity_poly.pdbx_strand_id
1 'polypeptide(L)' 'MPTLVASEGHCAVCMRGFRVGGAGVTEVPCGHVFHVNCITQWVLVNNSCPLCRARLSS' A
#
# COMPACT_ATOMS: atom_id res chain seq x y z
N MET A 1 7.02 -23.80 16.87
CA MET A 1 7.91 -22.66 16.56
C MET A 1 7.02 -21.46 16.26
N PRO A 2 7.10 -20.34 17.00
CA PRO A 2 6.23 -19.20 16.75
C PRO A 2 6.64 -18.59 15.42
N THR A 3 5.80 -18.68 14.41
CA THR A 3 5.97 -17.93 13.17
C THR A 3 5.84 -16.46 13.57
N LEU A 4 6.97 -15.78 13.70
CA LEU A 4 7.03 -14.34 13.85
C LEU A 4 6.23 -13.77 12.68
N VAL A 5 5.02 -13.27 12.95
CA VAL A 5 4.24 -12.47 11.99
C VAL A 5 5.07 -11.22 11.74
N ALA A 6 5.99 -11.30 10.80
CA ALA A 6 6.29 -10.15 9.98
C ALA A 6 4.94 -9.82 9.34
N SER A 7 4.36 -8.68 9.68
CA SER A 7 3.14 -8.18 9.04
C SER A 7 3.47 -7.91 7.57
N GLU A 8 3.43 -8.98 6.77
CA GLU A 8 3.60 -8.95 5.33
C GLU A 8 2.26 -8.52 4.72
N GLY A 9 2.24 -7.32 4.15
CA GLY A 9 1.10 -6.82 3.39
C GLY A 9 1.22 -7.20 1.92
N HIS A 10 0.12 -7.12 1.17
CA HIS A 10 0.12 -7.29 -0.28
C HIS A 10 -0.33 -6.01 -0.96
N CYS A 11 0.43 -5.56 -1.96
CA CYS A 11 0.10 -4.35 -2.69
C CYS A 11 -1.01 -4.66 -3.69
N ALA A 12 -2.21 -4.13 -3.51
CA ALA A 12 -3.33 -4.36 -4.42
C ALA A 12 -3.10 -3.85 -5.85
N VAL A 13 -2.09 -2.99 -6.07
CA VAL A 13 -1.75 -2.45 -7.38
C VAL A 13 -0.88 -3.41 -8.20
N CYS A 14 0.15 -4.00 -7.60
CA CYS A 14 1.09 -4.89 -8.30
C CYS A 14 1.00 -6.36 -7.87
N MET A 15 0.09 -6.67 -6.93
CA MET A 15 -0.12 -7.98 -6.30
C MET A 15 1.14 -8.60 -5.68
N ARG A 16 2.16 -7.79 -5.38
CA ARG A 16 3.39 -8.26 -4.72
C ARG A 16 3.30 -8.06 -3.21
N GLY A 17 3.87 -9.03 -2.48
CA GLY A 17 4.08 -8.94 -1.05
C GLY A 17 5.09 -7.84 -0.70
N PHE A 18 4.87 -7.17 0.42
CA PHE A 18 5.74 -6.14 0.96
C PHE A 18 5.77 -6.23 2.48
N ARG A 19 6.85 -5.74 3.06
CA ARG A 19 6.99 -5.69 4.52
C ARG A 19 6.41 -4.38 5.03
N VAL A 20 5.41 -4.43 5.91
CA VAL A 20 4.88 -3.23 6.57
C VAL A 20 6.01 -2.60 7.39
N GLY A 21 6.30 -1.31 7.15
CA GLY A 21 7.44 -0.60 7.75
C GLY A 21 8.80 -0.89 7.08
N GLY A 22 8.82 -1.61 5.96
CA GLY A 22 10.02 -1.78 5.14
C GLY A 22 10.34 -0.55 4.26
N ALA A 23 11.52 -0.54 3.66
CA ALA A 23 11.89 0.49 2.68
C ALA A 23 11.01 0.35 1.42
N GLY A 24 10.49 1.47 0.90
CA GLY A 24 9.75 1.50 -0.36
C GLY A 24 8.24 1.25 -0.26
N VAL A 25 7.68 1.19 0.95
CA VAL A 25 6.23 1.24 1.19
C VAL A 25 5.83 2.54 1.85
N THR A 26 4.60 2.99 1.61
CA THR A 26 4.01 4.16 2.23
C THR A 26 2.57 3.87 2.61
N GLU A 27 2.14 4.47 3.71
CA GLU A 27 0.77 4.43 4.16
C GLU A 27 0.02 5.63 3.57
N VAL A 28 -1.14 5.37 2.97
CA VAL A 28 -2.04 6.41 2.48
C VAL A 28 -2.91 6.96 3.61
N PRO A 29 -3.47 8.18 3.49
CA PRO A 29 -4.29 8.80 4.53
C PRO A 29 -5.53 8.00 4.95
N CYS A 30 -5.92 6.98 4.18
CA CYS A 30 -6.99 6.05 4.55
C CYS A 30 -6.53 4.84 5.39
N GLY A 31 -5.25 4.78 5.80
CA GLY A 31 -4.68 3.72 6.65
C GLY A 31 -4.26 2.44 5.90
N HIS A 32 -4.16 2.49 4.57
CA HIS A 32 -3.70 1.35 3.77
C HIS A 32 -2.25 1.52 3.35
N VAL A 33 -1.50 0.42 3.24
CA VAL A 33 -0.09 0.46 2.85
C VAL A 33 0.09 -0.05 1.41
N PHE A 34 0.88 0.68 0.63
CA PHE A 34 1.22 0.32 -0.74
C PHE A 34 2.69 0.64 -1.02
N HIS A 35 3.24 0.09 -2.10
CA HIS A 35 4.55 0.54 -2.56
C HIS A 35 4.49 2.02 -2.96
N VAL A 36 5.49 2.80 -2.56
CA VAL A 36 5.62 4.23 -2.93
C VAL A 36 5.47 4.40 -4.44
N ASN A 37 6.14 3.55 -5.23
CA ASN A 37 6.07 3.61 -6.68
C ASN A 37 4.66 3.27 -7.20
N CYS A 38 4.04 2.22 -6.68
CA CYS A 38 2.72 1.77 -7.12
C CYS A 38 1.63 2.80 -6.81
N ILE A 39 1.62 3.34 -5.59
CA ILE A 39 0.61 4.30 -5.19
C ILE A 39 0.80 5.64 -5.89
N THR A 40 2.03 6.08 -6.12
CA THR A 40 2.33 7.30 -6.88
C THR A 40 1.78 7.20 -8.31
N GLN A 41 2.06 6.09 -9.00
CA GLN A 41 1.52 5.86 -10.35
C GLN A 41 0.00 5.73 -10.35
N TRP A 42 -0.58 5.09 -9.33
CA TRP A 42 -2.02 4.94 -9.23
C TRP A 42 -2.74 6.27 -8.99
N VAL A 43 -2.23 7.11 -8.09
CA VAL A 43 -2.81 8.43 -7.76
C VAL A 43 -2.78 9.35 -8.97
N LEU A 44 -1.73 9.29 -9.79
CA LEU A 44 -1.62 10.04 -11.05
C LEU A 44 -2.77 9.74 -12.02
N VAL A 45 -3.34 8.53 -11.98
CA VAL A 45 -4.41 8.10 -12.90
C VAL A 45 -5.79 8.13 -12.23
N ASN A 46 -5.91 7.57 -11.03
CA ASN A 46 -7.19 7.26 -10.40
C ASN A 46 -7.43 7.91 -9.04
N ASN A 47 -6.47 8.68 -8.49
CA ASN A 47 -6.56 9.50 -7.27
C ASN A 47 -7.44 8.97 -6.10
N SER A 48 -7.53 7.65 -5.97
CA SER A 48 -8.43 6.93 -5.08
C SER A 48 -7.76 5.66 -4.59
N CYS A 49 -8.14 5.15 -3.43
CA CYS A 49 -7.53 3.96 -2.87
C CYS A 49 -8.04 2.69 -3.58
N PRO A 50 -7.16 1.79 -4.05
CA PRO A 50 -7.61 0.56 -4.70
C PRO A 50 -8.30 -0.44 -3.75
N LEU A 51 -8.17 -0.26 -2.42
CA LEU A 51 -8.81 -1.13 -1.41
C LEU A 51 -10.16 -0.58 -0.96
N CYS A 52 -10.21 0.67 -0.52
CA CYS A 52 -11.42 1.26 0.08
C CYS A 52 -12.08 2.34 -0.77
N ARG A 53 -11.52 2.67 -1.94
CA ARG A 53 -11.97 3.75 -2.83
C ARG A 53 -12.00 5.15 -2.19
N ALA A 54 -11.33 5.32 -1.04
CA ALA A 54 -11.15 6.63 -0.42
C ALA A 54 -10.30 7.55 -1.31
N ARG A 55 -10.59 8.85 -1.35
CA ARG A 55 -9.83 9.81 -2.14
C ARG A 55 -8.45 10.02 -1.51
N LEU A 56 -7.40 10.00 -2.35
CA LEU A 56 -6.01 10.09 -1.88
C LEU A 56 -5.43 11.52 -1.96
N SER A 57 -6.09 12.42 -2.69
CA SER A 57 -5.83 13.86 -2.62
C SER A 57 -6.64 14.49 -1.47
N SER A 58 -5.97 14.99 -0.45
CA SER A 58 -6.48 16.11 0.35
C SER A 58 -5.59 17.31 0.11
#